data_AF-A0ABD0KT28-F1
#
_entry.id   AF-A0ABD0KT28-F1
#
_cell.length_a   1.000
_cell.length_b   1.000
_cell.length_c   1.000
_cell.angle_alpha   90.00
_cell.angle_beta   90.00
_cell.angle_gamma   90.00
#
_symmetry.space_group_name_H-M   'P 1'
#
loop_
_entity.id
_entity.type
_entity.pdbx_description
1 polymer ?
#
loop_
_entity_poly.entity_id
_entity_poly.type
_entity_poly.pdbx_seq_one_letter_code
_entity_poly.pdbx_strand_id
1 'polypeptide(L)'
;MPSVCVVKVRLSLYENGVEKAYAEFDGKGSTFTSWFTKDRLLESSWADLKTSPHRFFSIAGHESGGLVRRFFLEKNYGGCPNDNGWLVVLEKNDTCSWGKTDSVPKILYANSQSNVNWDKGQVGVADVMTISVKLLQPAVCPFGK
;
A
#
# COMPACT_ATOMS: atom_id res chain seq x y z
N MET A 1 -20.78 -23.32 -7.58
CA MET A 1 -20.60 -23.19 -6.11
C MET A 1 -21.02 -21.78 -5.73
N PRO A 2 -21.72 -21.54 -4.60
CA PRO A 2 -22.06 -20.19 -4.19
C PRO A 2 -20.77 -19.37 -4.00
N SER A 3 -20.56 -18.34 -4.82
CA SER A 3 -19.37 -17.49 -4.73
C SER A 3 -19.56 -16.47 -3.61
N VAL A 4 -18.54 -16.30 -2.77
CA VAL A 4 -18.51 -15.27 -1.74
C VAL A 4 -18.11 -13.95 -2.40
N CYS A 5 -18.78 -12.85 -2.07
CA CYS A 5 -18.46 -11.54 -2.64
C CYS A 5 -17.44 -10.82 -1.77
N VAL A 6 -16.28 -10.50 -2.34
CA VAL A 6 -15.37 -9.52 -1.77
C VAL A 6 -16.00 -8.14 -1.89
N VAL A 7 -16.14 -7.41 -0.78
CA VAL A 7 -16.73 -6.07 -0.78
C VAL A 7 -15.76 -4.98 -0.39
N LYS A 8 -14.85 -5.26 0.54
CA LYS A 8 -13.79 -4.33 0.94
C LYS A 8 -12.50 -5.08 1.18
N VAL A 9 -11.40 -4.43 0.88
CA VAL A 9 -10.06 -4.89 1.27
C VAL A 9 -9.40 -3.75 2.02
N ARG A 10 -8.84 -4.03 3.21
CA ARG A 10 -8.12 -3.04 4.01
C ARG A 10 -6.68 -3.48 4.17
N LEU A 11 -5.76 -2.60 3.83
CA LEU A 11 -4.35 -2.70 4.21
C LEU A 11 -4.15 -1.85 5.46
N SER A 12 -3.55 -2.44 6.49
CA SER A 12 -3.21 -1.74 7.75
C SER A 12 -1.76 -2.02 8.12
N LEU A 13 -1.09 -0.99 8.63
CA LEU A 13 0.30 -1.02 9.07
C LEU A 13 0.36 -0.77 10.57
N TYR A 14 1.12 -1.60 11.28
CA TYR A 14 1.27 -1.52 12.72
C TYR A 14 2.73 -1.31 13.11
N GLU A 15 2.90 -0.70 14.27
CA GLU A 15 4.17 -0.59 14.96
C GLU A 15 3.89 -0.77 16.45
N ASN A 16 4.55 -1.76 17.08
CA ASN A 16 4.35 -2.11 18.48
C ASN A 16 2.88 -2.35 18.85
N GLY A 17 2.14 -3.01 17.95
CA GLY A 17 0.72 -3.34 18.13
C GLY A 17 -0.26 -2.18 17.93
N VAL A 18 0.20 -0.99 17.55
CA VAL A 18 -0.65 0.19 17.28
C VAL A 18 -0.78 0.39 15.77
N GLU A 19 -2.01 0.54 15.25
CA GLU A 19 -2.23 0.88 13.83
C GLU A 19 -1.71 2.30 13.57
N LYS A 20 -0.76 2.43 12.63
CA LYS A 20 -0.12 3.70 12.27
C LYS A 20 -0.63 4.27 10.97
N ALA A 21 -0.98 3.42 10.01
CA ALA A 21 -1.52 3.83 8.74
C ALA A 21 -2.43 2.75 8.14
N TYR A 22 -3.38 3.17 7.31
CA TYR A 22 -4.27 2.27 6.60
C TYR A 22 -4.74 2.84 5.26
N ALA A 23 -5.18 1.94 4.38
CA ALA A 23 -5.97 2.26 3.20
C ALA A 23 -7.04 1.18 2.99
N GLU A 24 -8.28 1.60 2.80
CA GLU A 24 -9.43 0.74 2.53
C GLU A 24 -9.90 0.91 1.07
N PHE A 25 -10.19 -0.22 0.43
CA PHE A 25 -10.47 -0.31 -1.00
C PHE A 25 -11.80 -1.01 -1.28
N ASP A 26 -12.42 -0.66 -2.40
CA ASP A 26 -13.54 -1.38 -2.99
C ASP A 26 -13.02 -2.69 -3.62
N GLY A 27 -13.37 -3.81 -2.98
CA GLY A 27 -12.98 -5.15 -3.43
C GLY A 27 -13.97 -5.82 -4.39
N LYS A 28 -15.06 -5.15 -4.77
CA LYS A 28 -16.04 -5.75 -5.70
C LYS A 28 -15.43 -5.97 -7.08
N GLY A 29 -15.49 -7.20 -7.57
CA GLY A 29 -14.95 -7.57 -8.89
C GLY A 29 -13.44 -7.38 -9.04
N SER A 30 -12.70 -7.23 -7.94
CA SER A 30 -11.24 -7.20 -8.00
C SER A 30 -10.66 -8.62 -8.07
N THR A 31 -9.46 -8.74 -8.61
CA THR A 31 -8.62 -9.93 -8.47
C THR A 31 -7.77 -9.81 -7.19
N PHE A 32 -6.95 -10.82 -6.91
CA PHE A 32 -5.99 -10.78 -5.80
C PHE A 32 -4.94 -9.66 -5.93
N THR A 33 -4.80 -9.03 -7.09
CA THR A 33 -3.88 -7.90 -7.34
C THR A 33 -4.56 -6.58 -7.71
N SER A 34 -5.74 -6.61 -8.31
CA SER A 34 -6.37 -5.40 -8.85
C SER A 34 -7.19 -4.61 -7.83
N TRP A 35 -7.32 -5.08 -6.58
CA TRP A 35 -7.98 -4.35 -5.50
C TRP A 35 -7.18 -3.13 -5.02
N PHE A 36 -5.85 -3.19 -5.13
CA PHE A 36 -4.94 -2.15 -4.66
C PHE A 36 -4.63 -1.15 -5.79
N THR A 37 -5.62 -0.35 -6.14
CA THR A 37 -5.49 0.72 -7.14
C THR A 37 -6.16 1.99 -6.66
N LYS A 38 -5.72 3.13 -7.20
CA LYS A 38 -6.28 4.44 -6.82
C LYS A 38 -7.80 4.52 -7.01
N ASP A 39 -8.31 3.99 -8.13
CA ASP A 39 -9.74 4.06 -8.46
C ASP A 39 -10.63 3.26 -7.50
N ARG A 40 -10.04 2.32 -6.76
CA ARG A 40 -10.74 1.53 -5.75
C ARG A 40 -10.58 2.11 -4.35
N LEU A 41 -9.77 3.14 -4.14
CA LEU A 41 -9.54 3.72 -2.82
C LEU A 41 -10.82 4.38 -2.26
N LEU A 42 -11.32 3.82 -1.17
CA LEU A 42 -12.47 4.35 -0.44
C LEU A 42 -12.02 5.41 0.56
N GLU A 43 -11.08 5.06 1.44
CA GLU A 43 -10.55 5.90 2.51
C GLU A 43 -9.11 5.51 2.89
N SER A 44 -8.38 6.41 3.55
CA SER A 44 -7.03 6.17 4.07
C SER A 44 -6.71 7.10 5.23
N SER A 45 -5.72 6.71 6.05
CA SER A 45 -5.13 7.59 7.08
C SER A 45 -4.36 8.77 6.47
N TRP A 46 -3.91 8.65 5.23
CA TRP A 46 -3.31 9.74 4.46
C TRP A 46 -4.38 10.54 3.74
N ALA A 47 -4.54 11.81 4.11
CA ALA A 47 -5.59 12.69 3.62
C ALA A 47 -5.46 13.00 2.12
N ASP A 48 -4.23 13.04 1.61
CA ASP A 48 -3.94 13.44 0.23
C ASP A 48 -3.85 12.26 -0.75
N LEU A 49 -3.83 11.00 -0.28
CA LEU A 49 -3.60 9.83 -1.13
C LEU A 49 -4.61 9.72 -2.29
N LYS A 50 -5.88 10.09 -2.04
CA LYS A 50 -6.94 10.06 -3.05
C LYS A 50 -6.80 11.19 -4.08
N THR A 51 -6.32 12.36 -3.67
CA THR A 51 -6.28 13.56 -4.52
C THR A 51 -4.95 13.73 -5.24
N SER A 52 -3.85 13.32 -4.61
CA SER A 52 -2.49 13.46 -5.14
C SER A 52 -2.26 12.60 -6.39
N PRO A 53 -1.42 13.06 -7.35
CA PRO A 53 -0.94 12.22 -8.43
C PRO A 53 -0.07 11.08 -7.86
N HIS A 54 0.07 10.00 -8.63
CA HIS A 54 0.93 8.88 -8.26
C HIS A 54 1.72 8.40 -9.48
N ARG A 55 2.97 8.03 -9.25
CA ARG A 55 3.80 7.30 -10.21
C ARG A 55 3.57 5.80 -10.11
N PHE A 56 3.38 5.30 -8.88
CA PHE A 56 3.04 3.92 -8.57
C PHE A 56 1.88 3.86 -7.59
N PHE A 57 0.95 2.95 -7.86
CA PHE A 57 -0.14 2.56 -6.97
C PHE A 57 -0.50 1.12 -7.29
N SER A 58 0.38 0.18 -6.93
CA SER A 58 0.19 -1.24 -7.26
C SER A 58 0.98 -2.15 -6.32
N ILE A 59 0.53 -3.40 -6.22
CA ILE A 59 1.22 -4.44 -5.45
C ILE A 59 2.56 -4.80 -6.10
N ALA A 60 2.58 -4.93 -7.43
CA ALA A 60 3.80 -5.26 -8.17
C ALA A 60 4.87 -4.17 -8.02
N GLY A 61 4.45 -2.91 -7.95
CA GLY A 61 5.30 -1.74 -7.75
C GLY A 61 6.42 -1.62 -8.78
N HIS A 62 7.66 -1.44 -8.32
CA HIS A 62 8.84 -1.32 -9.19
C HIS A 62 9.78 -2.51 -9.01
N GLU A 63 9.90 -3.31 -10.08
CA GLU A 63 10.80 -4.47 -10.16
C GLU A 63 11.68 -4.36 -11.41
N SER A 64 12.74 -3.55 -11.34
CA SER A 64 13.73 -3.43 -12.41
C SER A 64 15.05 -2.91 -11.85
N GLY A 65 16.15 -3.07 -12.58
CA GLY A 65 17.46 -2.53 -12.18
C GLY A 65 17.97 -3.03 -10.83
N GLY A 66 17.53 -4.22 -10.40
CA GLY A 66 17.88 -4.81 -9.11
C GLY A 66 17.04 -4.31 -7.93
N LEU A 67 16.06 -3.41 -8.16
CA LEU A 67 15.09 -2.94 -7.18
C LEU A 67 13.89 -3.89 -7.09
N VAL A 68 13.38 -4.09 -5.88
CA VAL A 68 12.13 -4.84 -5.64
C VAL A 68 11.30 -4.09 -4.60
N ARG A 69 10.44 -3.19 -5.08
CA ARG A 69 9.56 -2.32 -4.28
C ARG A 69 8.12 -2.75 -4.51
N ARG A 70 7.53 -3.46 -3.55
CA ARG A 70 6.15 -3.97 -3.57
C ARG A 70 5.22 -3.07 -2.77
N PHE A 71 3.91 -3.29 -2.95
CA PHE A 71 2.85 -2.52 -2.30
C PHE A 71 3.18 -1.03 -2.33
N PHE A 72 3.43 -0.53 -3.54
CA PHE A 72 4.15 0.72 -3.72
C PHE A 72 3.16 1.85 -4.01
N LEU A 73 3.01 2.73 -3.04
CA LEU A 73 2.27 3.99 -3.13
C LEU A 73 3.30 5.11 -3.22
N GLU A 74 3.65 5.50 -4.46
CA GLU A 74 4.66 6.51 -4.73
C GLU A 74 4.03 7.68 -5.47
N LYS A 75 4.19 8.89 -4.93
CA LYS A 75 3.68 10.12 -5.54
C LYS A 75 4.49 10.47 -6.78
N ASN A 76 5.81 10.55 -6.62
CA ASN A 76 6.72 10.93 -7.69
C ASN A 76 8.05 10.18 -7.54
N TYR A 77 8.68 9.89 -8.68
CA TYR A 77 9.85 9.02 -8.72
C TYR A 77 10.98 9.69 -9.50
N GLY A 78 11.64 10.64 -8.84
CA GLY A 78 12.61 11.57 -9.41
C GLY A 78 14.07 11.24 -9.09
N GLY A 79 14.31 10.01 -8.60
CA GLY A 79 15.59 9.57 -8.05
C GLY A 79 15.62 9.73 -6.54
N CYS A 80 16.48 8.93 -5.87
CA CYS A 80 16.42 8.69 -4.42
C CYS A 80 16.14 9.94 -3.54
N PRO A 81 16.85 11.08 -3.70
CA PRO A 81 16.63 12.25 -2.85
C PRO A 81 15.29 12.97 -3.07
N ASN A 82 14.63 12.66 -4.19
CA ASN A 82 13.37 13.25 -4.64
C ASN A 82 12.22 12.24 -4.60
N ASP A 83 12.45 11.00 -4.19
CA ASP A 83 11.39 10.00 -4.08
C ASP A 83 10.47 10.38 -2.92
N ASN A 84 9.16 10.46 -3.20
CA ASN A 84 8.13 10.80 -2.22
C ASN A 84 6.98 9.80 -2.35
N GLY A 85 6.53 9.27 -1.23
CA GLY A 85 5.47 8.27 -1.21
C GLY A 85 4.78 8.12 0.13
N TRP A 86 3.87 7.16 0.17
CA TRP A 86 3.05 6.82 1.34
C TRP A 86 3.40 5.45 1.90
N LEU A 87 3.72 4.48 1.05
CA LEU A 87 4.03 3.11 1.43
C LEU A 87 4.98 2.46 0.43
N VAL A 88 5.97 1.75 0.93
CA VAL A 88 6.77 0.81 0.16
C VAL A 88 7.15 -0.41 1.00
N VAL A 89 7.00 -1.60 0.42
CA VAL A 89 7.52 -2.86 0.97
C VAL A 89 8.75 -3.26 0.17
N LEU A 90 9.91 -3.23 0.82
CA LEU A 90 11.19 -3.61 0.22
C LEU A 90 11.42 -5.10 0.43
N GLU A 91 11.49 -5.87 -0.66
CA GLU A 91 11.81 -7.31 -0.62
C GLU A 91 13.32 -7.58 -0.85
N LYS A 92 14.09 -6.53 -1.14
CA LYS A 92 15.53 -6.59 -1.34
C LYS A 92 16.17 -5.28 -0.85
N ASN A 93 17.45 -5.34 -0.49
CA ASN A 93 18.26 -4.14 -0.24
C ASN A 93 18.19 -3.18 -1.45
N ASP A 94 17.83 -1.93 -1.18
CA ASP A 94 17.65 -0.92 -2.22
C ASP A 94 18.97 -0.20 -2.56
N THR A 95 19.05 0.38 -3.77
CA THR A 95 20.19 1.23 -4.14
C THR A 95 20.10 2.61 -3.51
N CYS A 96 18.89 3.08 -3.20
CA CYS A 96 18.64 4.32 -2.50
C CYS A 96 18.99 4.21 -1.02
N SER A 97 19.64 5.25 -0.48
CA SER A 97 20.05 5.27 0.93
C SER A 97 18.88 5.05 1.90
N TRP A 98 17.72 5.67 1.68
CA TRP A 98 16.51 5.43 2.48
C TRP A 98 16.01 3.98 2.48
N GLY A 99 16.30 3.23 1.41
CA GLY A 99 15.86 1.85 1.23
C GLY A 99 16.93 0.80 1.57
N LYS A 100 18.13 1.23 1.98
CA LYS A 100 19.16 0.29 2.43
C LYS A 100 18.71 -0.43 3.69
N THR A 101 18.94 -1.74 3.72
CA THR A 101 18.52 -2.61 4.81
C THR A 101 19.30 -3.93 4.79
N ASP A 102 19.63 -4.43 5.98
CA ASP A 102 20.26 -5.74 6.17
C ASP A 102 19.21 -6.87 6.32
N SER A 103 17.94 -6.50 6.53
CA SER A 103 16.82 -7.43 6.69
C SER A 103 15.65 -7.06 5.77
N VAL A 104 15.04 -8.07 5.18
CA VAL A 104 13.85 -7.96 4.33
C VAL A 104 12.79 -8.99 4.78
N PRO A 105 11.48 -8.69 4.62
CA PRO A 105 10.94 -7.45 4.08
C PRO A 105 11.09 -6.26 5.04
N LYS A 106 11.25 -5.04 4.49
CA LYS A 106 11.19 -3.77 5.26
C LYS A 106 10.00 -2.96 4.79
N ILE A 107 9.15 -2.54 5.72
CA ILE A 107 7.89 -1.85 5.41
C ILE A 107 8.04 -0.40 5.84
N LEU A 108 8.21 0.49 4.86
CA LEU A 108 8.30 1.93 5.10
C LEU A 108 6.95 2.57 4.83
N TYR A 109 6.57 3.53 5.68
CA TYR A 109 5.35 4.28 5.50
C TYR A 109 5.54 5.75 5.85
N ALA A 110 4.71 6.61 5.26
CA ALA A 110 4.64 8.01 5.63
C ALA A 110 3.99 8.15 7.01
N ASN A 111 4.77 8.49 8.03
CA ASN A 111 4.28 8.73 9.39
C ASN A 111 3.79 10.17 9.54
N SER A 112 2.88 10.56 8.65
CA SER A 112 2.24 11.87 8.61
C SER A 112 0.86 11.73 7.94
N GLN A 113 0.07 12.80 7.86
CA GLN A 113 -1.21 12.79 7.13
C GLN A 113 -1.05 12.84 5.61
N SER A 114 0.18 12.94 5.08
CA SER A 114 0.46 13.08 3.65
C SER A 114 1.67 12.23 3.23
N ASN A 115 1.98 12.19 1.92
CA ASN A 115 3.23 11.62 1.43
C ASN A 115 4.44 12.30 2.06
N VAL A 116 5.54 11.56 2.19
CA VAL A 116 6.80 12.08 2.70
C VAL A 116 7.92 11.80 1.72
N ASN A 117 8.95 12.64 1.75
CA ASN A 117 10.21 12.32 1.12
C ASN A 117 10.90 11.19 1.90
N TRP A 118 11.35 10.14 1.23
CA TRP A 118 11.90 8.96 1.91
C TRP A 118 13.24 9.21 2.63
N ASP A 119 14.04 10.17 2.18
CA ASP A 119 15.34 10.49 2.81
C ASP A 119 15.20 11.54 3.95
N LYS A 120 14.24 12.45 3.85
CA LYS A 120 14.17 13.66 4.70
C LYS A 120 12.90 13.79 5.52
N GLY A 121 11.87 13.03 5.18
CA GLY A 121 10.55 13.15 5.78
C GLY A 121 10.38 12.32 7.05
N GLN A 122 9.18 12.40 7.63
CA GLN A 122 8.79 11.55 8.75
C GLN A 122 8.43 10.15 8.25
N VAL A 123 9.45 9.30 8.13
CA VAL A 123 9.30 7.91 7.69
C VAL A 123 9.17 7.00 8.90
N GLY A 124 8.09 6.22 8.95
CA GLY A 124 7.92 5.14 9.90
C GLY A 124 8.35 3.79 9.32
N VAL A 125 8.66 2.84 10.21
CA VAL A 125 8.93 1.45 9.85
C VAL A 125 7.90 0.57 10.56
N ALA A 126 7.06 -0.12 9.80
CA ALA A 126 6.05 -1.00 10.36
C ALA A 126 6.65 -2.39 10.64
N ASP A 127 6.23 -3.01 11.75
CA ASP A 127 6.59 -4.38 12.12
C ASP A 127 5.56 -5.39 11.61
N VAL A 128 4.33 -4.95 11.33
CA VAL A 128 3.25 -5.78 10.77
C VAL A 128 2.51 -5.03 9.67
N MET A 129 2.24 -5.73 8.56
CA MET A 129 1.26 -5.34 7.56
C MET A 129 0.17 -6.41 7.47
N THR A 130 -1.09 -6.01 7.58
CA THR A 130 -2.23 -6.91 7.43
C THR A 130 -3.04 -6.55 6.19
N ILE A 131 -3.55 -7.58 5.51
CA ILE A 131 -4.57 -7.44 4.48
C ILE A 131 -5.84 -8.11 5.02
N SER A 132 -6.85 -7.31 5.34
CA SER A 132 -8.15 -7.80 5.80
C SER A 132 -9.16 -7.74 4.67
N VAL A 133 -9.88 -8.84 4.45
CA VAL A 133 -10.87 -8.95 3.37
C VAL A 133 -12.25 -9.05 3.98
N LYS A 134 -13.12 -8.07 3.69
CA LYS A 134 -14.54 -8.14 4.06
C LYS A 134 -15.31 -8.88 2.98
N LEU A 135 -16.02 -9.91 3.43
CA LEU A 135 -16.80 -10.80 2.59
C LEU A 135 -18.30 -10.62 2.90
N LEU A 136 -19.14 -10.72 1.87
CA LEU A 136 -20.58 -10.96 2.04
C LEU A 136 -20.89 -12.41 1.68
N GLN A 137 -21.75 -13.03 2.49
CA GLN A 137 -22.24 -14.37 2.21
C GLN A 137 -23.01 -14.40 0.88
N PRO A 138 -23.02 -15.54 0.18
CA PRO A 138 -23.65 -15.66 -1.15
C PRO A 138 -25.11 -15.22 -1.21
N ALA A 139 -25.89 -15.46 -0.14
CA ALA A 139 -27.30 -15.07 -0.07
C ALA A 139 -27.52 -13.55 -0.04
N VAL A 140 -26.46 -12.77 0.22
CA VAL A 140 -26.50 -11.30 0.40
C VAL A 140 -25.64 -10.59 -0.65
N CYS A 141 -25.09 -11.32 -1.63
CA CYS A 141 -24.38 -10.73 -2.75
C CYS A 141 -25.36 -9.90 -3.61
N PRO A 142 -25.16 -8.58 -3.76
CA PRO A 142 -26.05 -7.73 -4.58
C PRO A 142 -25.87 -7.97 -6.09
N PHE A 143 -24.85 -8.76 -6.47
CA PHE A 143 -24.59 -9.20 -7.84
C PHE A 143 -25.02 -10.66 -7.93
N GLY A 144 -26.17 -10.86 -8.57
CA GLY A 144 -26.99 -12.07 -8.47
C GLY A 144 -26.40 -13.34 -9.07
N LYS A 145 -27.20 -14.40 -8.86
CA LYS A 145 -27.14 -15.73 -9.45
C LYS A 145 -26.75 -15.75 -10.93
#